data_AF-A0A261SCM3-F1
#
_entry.id   AF-A0A261SCM3-F1
#
_cell.length_a   1.000
_cell.length_b   1.000
_cell.length_c   1.000
_cell.angle_alpha   90.00
_cell.angle_beta   90.00
_cell.angle_gamma   90.00
#
_symmetry.space_group_name_H-M   'P 1'
#
loop_
_entity.id
_entity.type
_entity.pdbx_description
1 polymer ?
#
loop_
_entity_poly.entity_id
_entity_poly.type
_entity_poly.pdbx_seq_one_letter_code
_entity_poly.pdbx_strand_id
1 'polypeptide(L)'
;MGRVDNDGVLAFNRADRYVQADEINGTGQVVQQGGGTTVLNAFNTYSGGTTVAAGTLAVGDASHADAAIDGGGAVAIQRGATLGGYGSVRGNVSNAGTLAVADALCASPTRTVRAS
;
A
#
# COMPACT_ATOMS: atom_id res chain seq x y z
N MET A 1 -4.89 -16.19 -14.69
CA MET A 1 -4.93 -15.41 -13.44
C MET A 1 -6.33 -14.85 -13.28
N GLY A 2 -6.82 -14.80 -12.06
CA GLY A 2 -8.13 -14.21 -11.76
C GLY A 2 -8.02 -12.68 -11.68
N ARG A 3 -9.17 -12.02 -11.68
CA ARG A 3 -9.30 -10.63 -11.26
C ARG A 3 -10.45 -10.52 -10.28
N VAL A 4 -10.38 -9.54 -9.39
CA VAL A 4 -11.44 -9.20 -8.45
C VAL A 4 -12.14 -7.96 -8.97
N ASP A 5 -13.27 -8.15 -9.66
CA ASP A 5 -14.18 -7.09 -10.10
C ASP A 5 -14.88 -6.47 -8.86
N ASN A 6 -14.34 -5.37 -8.35
CA ASN A 6 -14.83 -4.66 -7.18
C ASN A 6 -15.57 -3.38 -7.58
N ASP A 7 -16.90 -3.42 -7.55
CA ASP A 7 -17.77 -2.24 -7.74
C ASP A 7 -18.42 -1.75 -6.44
N GLY A 8 -18.01 -2.29 -5.29
CA GLY A 8 -18.53 -1.94 -3.97
C GLY A 8 -17.43 -1.63 -2.98
N VAL A 9 -17.36 -2.40 -1.90
CA VAL A 9 -16.30 -2.30 -0.89
C VAL A 9 -15.66 -3.66 -0.72
N LEU A 10 -14.36 -3.74 -1.00
CA LEU A 10 -13.54 -4.89 -0.66
C LEU A 10 -12.83 -4.63 0.66
N ALA A 11 -13.33 -5.23 1.74
CA ALA A 11 -12.81 -5.02 3.08
C ALA A 11 -11.97 -6.21 3.58
N PHE A 12 -10.71 -5.96 3.89
CA PHE A 12 -9.82 -6.89 4.56
C PHE A 12 -9.92 -6.69 6.08
N ASN A 13 -10.66 -7.58 6.75
CA ASN A 13 -10.81 -7.62 8.20
C ASN A 13 -10.19 -8.88 8.79
N ARG A 14 -8.87 -8.98 8.66
CA ARG A 14 -8.09 -10.14 9.09
C ARG A 14 -7.04 -9.74 10.12
N ALA A 15 -6.78 -10.62 11.08
CA ALA A 15 -5.74 -10.43 12.10
C ALA A 15 -4.39 -11.03 11.69
N ASP A 16 -4.38 -11.93 10.71
CA ASP A 16 -3.20 -12.59 10.17
C ASP A 16 -2.64 -11.86 8.93
N ARG A 17 -1.57 -12.41 8.36
CA ARG A 17 -1.01 -11.97 7.09
C ARG A 17 -1.77 -12.61 5.94
N TYR A 18 -2.26 -11.81 5.00
CA TYR A 18 -2.93 -12.26 3.78
C TYR A 18 -2.27 -11.66 2.54
N VAL A 19 -2.11 -12.47 1.49
CA VAL A 19 -1.57 -12.03 0.20
C VAL A 19 -2.69 -12.07 -0.83
N GLN A 20 -3.02 -10.90 -1.35
CA GLN A 20 -3.91 -10.74 -2.49
C GLN A 20 -3.05 -10.68 -3.76
N ALA A 21 -3.00 -11.81 -4.48
CA ALA A 21 -2.16 -11.97 -5.67
C ALA A 21 -2.87 -11.59 -6.98
N ASP A 22 -4.21 -11.60 -6.99
CA ASP A 22 -4.99 -11.22 -8.17
C ASP A 22 -5.19 -9.70 -8.24
N GLU A 23 -5.26 -9.16 -9.46
CA GLU A 23 -5.59 -7.76 -9.72
C GLU A 23 -6.98 -7.44 -9.16
N ILE A 24 -7.08 -6.32 -8.43
CA ILE A 24 -8.36 -5.71 -8.09
C ILE A 24 -8.64 -4.59 -9.09
N ASN A 25 -9.80 -4.64 -9.73
CA ASN A 25 -10.28 -3.64 -10.70
C ASN A 25 -11.70 -3.17 -10.32
N GLY A 26 -12.22 -2.21 -11.07
CA GLY A 26 -13.58 -1.68 -10.90
C GLY A 26 -13.62 -0.30 -10.25
N THR A 27 -14.82 0.12 -9.84
CA THR A 27 -15.06 1.47 -9.29
C THR A 27 -15.17 1.52 -7.77
N GLY A 28 -15.12 0.36 -7.13
CA GLY A 28 -15.26 0.20 -5.70
C GLY A 28 -14.02 0.60 -4.91
N GLN A 29 -14.19 0.64 -3.59
CA GLN A 29 -13.14 0.99 -2.62
C GLN A 29 -12.48 -0.26 -2.05
N VAL A 30 -11.21 -0.13 -1.66
CA VAL A 30 -10.49 -1.13 -0.86
C VAL A 30 -10.30 -0.61 0.57
N VAL A 31 -10.61 -1.45 1.55
CA VAL A 31 -10.52 -1.09 2.98
C VAL A 31 -9.69 -2.12 3.74
N GLN A 32 -8.57 -1.69 4.31
CA GLN A 32 -7.84 -2.45 5.33
C GLN A 32 -8.36 -2.03 6.71
N GLN A 33 -9.06 -2.92 7.40
CA GLN A 33 -9.64 -2.65 8.72
C GLN A 33 -9.31 -3.69 9.80
N GLY A 34 -8.69 -4.80 9.40
CA GLY A 34 -8.15 -5.78 10.33
C GLY A 34 -6.79 -5.35 10.88
N GLY A 35 -6.47 -5.80 12.10
CA GLY A 35 -5.19 -5.53 12.75
C GLY A 35 -3.98 -6.24 12.13
N GLY A 36 -4.20 -7.17 11.18
CA GLY A 36 -3.17 -7.92 10.48
C GLY A 36 -2.53 -7.15 9.32
N THR A 37 -1.92 -7.90 8.40
CA THR A 37 -1.23 -7.34 7.23
C THR A 37 -1.81 -7.90 5.94
N THR A 38 -2.31 -7.03 5.08
CA THR A 38 -2.66 -7.40 3.70
C THR A 38 -1.57 -6.95 2.75
N VAL A 39 -1.15 -7.83 1.84
CA VAL A 39 -0.21 -7.50 0.77
C VAL A 39 -0.92 -7.57 -0.57
N LEU A 40 -0.89 -6.48 -1.32
CA LEU A 40 -1.37 -6.41 -2.70
C LEU A 40 -0.18 -6.65 -3.63
N ASN A 41 -0.07 -7.86 -4.19
CA ASN A 41 1.05 -8.25 -5.06
C ASN A 41 0.76 -8.05 -6.56
N ALA A 42 -0.43 -7.56 -6.90
CA ALA A 42 -0.83 -7.27 -8.27
C ALA A 42 -0.73 -5.77 -8.62
N PHE A 43 -0.89 -5.47 -9.90
CA PHE A 43 -1.14 -4.14 -10.41
C PHE A 43 -2.65 -3.86 -10.34
N ASN A 44 -3.09 -3.03 -9.40
CA ASN A 44 -4.50 -2.83 -9.11
C ASN A 44 -5.04 -1.56 -9.77
N THR A 45 -6.11 -1.68 -10.55
CA THR A 45 -6.67 -0.61 -11.39
C THR A 45 -7.96 -0.01 -10.83
N TYR A 46 -8.39 -0.40 -9.63
CA TYR A 46 -9.60 0.13 -9.02
C TYR A 46 -9.51 1.64 -8.73
N SER A 47 -10.58 2.37 -9.03
CA SER A 47 -10.59 3.85 -8.97
C SER A 47 -11.27 4.41 -7.72
N GLY A 48 -12.01 3.61 -6.94
CA GLY A 48 -12.77 4.08 -5.78
C GLY A 48 -11.93 4.55 -4.59
N GLY A 49 -10.62 4.27 -4.60
CA GLY A 49 -9.67 4.66 -3.56
C GLY A 49 -9.45 3.59 -2.50
N THR A 50 -8.54 3.89 -1.57
CA THR A 50 -8.08 2.95 -0.54
C THR A 50 -8.14 3.60 0.84
N THR A 51 -8.74 2.91 1.80
CA THR A 51 -8.72 3.32 3.21
C THR A 51 -7.95 2.31 4.05
N VAL A 52 -6.92 2.76 4.76
CA VAL A 52 -6.14 1.97 5.71
C VAL A 52 -6.54 2.42 7.11
N ALA A 53 -7.54 1.74 7.67
CA ALA A 53 -8.17 2.07 8.95
C ALA A 53 -7.43 1.46 10.16
N ALA A 54 -6.86 0.27 10.00
CA ALA A 54 -6.08 -0.41 11.03
C ALA A 54 -5.03 -1.34 10.42
N GLY A 55 -4.09 -1.83 11.23
CA GLY A 55 -3.10 -2.81 10.79
C GLY A 55 -2.16 -2.26 9.71
N THR A 56 -1.81 -3.12 8.75
CA THR A 56 -0.88 -2.77 7.66
C THR A 56 -1.43 -3.16 6.30
N LEU A 57 -1.39 -2.21 5.35
CA LEU A 57 -1.52 -2.48 3.93
C LEU A 57 -0.14 -2.35 3.29
N ALA A 58 0.34 -3.42 2.65
CA ALA A 58 1.58 -3.40 1.87
C ALA A 58 1.24 -3.45 0.38
N VAL A 59 1.76 -2.50 -0.40
CA VAL A 59 1.71 -2.56 -1.87
C VAL A 59 2.99 -3.22 -2.32
N GLY A 60 2.90 -4.45 -2.81
CA GLY A 60 4.04 -5.28 -3.20
C GLY A 60 4.89 -5.78 -2.03
N ASP A 61 5.42 -6.99 -2.19
CA ASP A 61 6.56 -7.48 -1.43
C ASP A 61 7.87 -7.33 -2.24
N ALA A 62 9.00 -7.80 -1.69
CA ALA A 62 10.32 -7.65 -2.29
C ALA A 62 10.44 -8.31 -3.69
N SER A 63 9.58 -9.26 -4.03
CA SER A 63 9.53 -9.91 -5.34
C SER A 63 8.49 -9.29 -6.28
N HIS A 64 7.69 -8.34 -5.81
CA HIS A 64 6.59 -7.69 -6.54
C HIS A 64 6.70 -6.16 -6.45
N ALA A 65 7.87 -5.61 -6.75
CA ALA A 65 8.10 -4.16 -6.77
C ALA A 65 7.25 -3.42 -7.82
N ASP A 66 6.79 -4.13 -8.87
CA ASP A 66 5.88 -3.59 -9.89
C ASP A 66 4.41 -3.55 -9.43
N ALA A 67 4.11 -4.07 -8.23
CA ALA A 67 2.76 -3.96 -7.67
C ALA A 67 2.39 -2.49 -7.46
N ALA A 68 1.13 -2.16 -7.74
CA ALA A 68 0.68 -0.79 -7.69
C ALA A 68 -0.78 -0.66 -7.28
N ILE A 69 -1.10 0.50 -6.72
CA ILE A 69 -2.47 1.04 -6.69
C ILE A 69 -2.50 2.13 -7.78
N ASP A 70 -2.92 1.76 -8.99
CA ASP A 70 -2.80 2.60 -10.19
C ASP A 70 -4.11 3.23 -10.66
N GLY A 71 -5.27 2.85 -10.09
CA GLY A 71 -6.56 3.40 -10.51
C GLY A 71 -6.79 4.88 -10.16
N GLY A 72 -5.83 5.55 -9.51
CA GLY A 72 -5.85 7.00 -9.26
C GLY A 72 -6.75 7.46 -8.12
N GLY A 73 -7.47 6.54 -7.47
CA GLY A 73 -8.25 6.83 -6.27
C GLY A 73 -7.37 7.22 -5.08
N ALA A 74 -7.87 8.12 -4.23
CA ALA A 74 -7.10 8.59 -3.07
C ALA A 74 -6.80 7.45 -2.09
N VAL A 75 -5.63 7.49 -1.47
CA VAL A 75 -5.26 6.59 -0.37
C VAL A 75 -5.28 7.36 0.94
N ALA A 76 -6.13 6.94 1.87
CA ALA A 76 -6.26 7.54 3.20
C ALA A 76 -5.76 6.58 4.27
N ILE A 77 -4.79 7.00 5.07
CA ILE A 77 -4.21 6.20 6.15
C ILE A 77 -4.62 6.83 7.48
N GLN A 78 -5.35 6.07 8.29
CA GLN A 78 -5.84 6.52 9.59
C GLN A 78 -4.76 6.37 10.67
N ARG A 79 -4.98 7.01 11.81
CA ARG A 79 -4.04 6.96 12.95
C ARG A 79 -3.83 5.52 13.42
N GLY A 80 -2.58 5.15 13.64
CA GLY A 80 -2.20 3.80 14.08
C GLY A 80 -2.20 2.74 12.98
N ALA A 81 -2.61 3.08 11.75
CA ALA A 81 -2.49 2.22 10.60
C ALA A 81 -1.19 2.50 9.82
N THR A 82 -0.74 1.52 9.05
CA THR A 82 0.48 1.62 8.25
C THR A 82 0.21 1.30 6.78
N LEU A 83 0.69 2.14 5.89
CA LEU A 83 0.86 1.81 4.47
C LEU A 83 2.35 1.65 4.20
N GLY A 84 2.74 0.57 3.53
CA GLY A 84 4.12 0.32 3.15
C GLY A 84 4.26 -0.59 1.94
N GLY A 85 5.41 -1.25 1.83
CA GLY A 85 5.72 -2.16 0.73
C GLY A 85 6.77 -1.60 -0.23
N TYR A 86 6.99 -2.34 -1.32
CA TYR A 86 7.98 -2.06 -2.36
C TYR A 86 7.38 -1.40 -3.61
N GLY A 87 6.06 -1.49 -3.74
CA GLY A 87 5.29 -1.02 -4.87
C GLY A 87 5.00 0.48 -4.84
N SER A 88 4.09 0.89 -5.72
CA SER A 88 3.77 2.31 -5.94
C SER A 88 2.30 2.65 -5.73
N VAL A 89 2.02 3.91 -5.45
CA VAL A 89 0.66 4.45 -5.34
C VAL A 89 0.51 5.64 -6.26
N ARG A 90 -0.47 5.58 -7.17
CA ARG A 90 -0.82 6.66 -8.07
C ARG A 90 -1.98 7.46 -7.50
N GLY A 91 -1.79 8.78 -7.39
CA GLY A 91 -2.80 9.71 -6.90
C GLY A 91 -2.45 10.33 -5.55
N ASN A 92 -3.46 10.83 -4.85
CA ASN A 92 -3.28 11.53 -3.59
C ASN A 92 -3.14 10.54 -2.43
N VAL A 93 -2.12 10.71 -1.60
CA VAL A 93 -1.96 9.97 -0.35
C VAL A 93 -2.16 10.94 0.82
N SER A 94 -3.23 10.74 1.58
CA SER A 94 -3.50 11.45 2.84
C SER A 94 -3.10 10.55 4.00
N ASN A 95 -2.10 10.97 4.77
CA ASN A 95 -1.56 10.18 5.86
C ASN A 95 -1.78 10.82 7.23
N ALA A 96 -2.55 10.16 8.09
CA ALA A 96 -2.63 10.43 9.52
C ALA A 96 -1.99 9.31 10.38
N GLY A 97 -1.45 8.27 9.75
CA GLY A 97 -0.74 7.15 10.38
C GLY A 97 0.72 7.09 9.93
N THR A 98 1.19 5.89 9.60
CA THR A 98 2.57 5.64 9.19
C THR A 98 2.66 5.32 7.70
N LEU A 99 3.59 5.96 7.02
CA LEU A 99 4.09 5.58 5.70
C LEU A 99 5.45 4.89 5.87
N ALA A 100 5.47 3.57 5.68
CA ALA A 100 6.65 2.72 5.81
C ALA A 100 7.15 2.31 4.42
N VAL A 101 7.90 3.20 3.76
CA VAL A 101 8.52 2.93 2.46
C VAL A 101 9.67 1.94 2.62
N ALA A 102 9.68 0.86 1.82
CA ALA A 102 10.83 -0.04 1.77
C ALA A 102 12.06 0.72 1.23
N ASP A 103 13.22 0.51 1.84
CA ASP A 103 14.52 1.09 1.44
C ASP A 103 14.62 2.63 1.47
N ALA A 104 13.85 3.31 2.33
CA ALA A 104 13.65 4.76 2.31
C ALA A 104 14.91 5.65 2.44
N LEU A 105 16.08 5.13 2.82
CA LEU A 105 17.35 5.84 2.69
C LEU A 105 18.56 4.91 2.89
N CYS A 106 19.39 4.72 1.87
CA CYS A 106 20.76 4.24 2.09
C CYS A 106 21.61 5.41 2.61
N ALA A 107 22.21 5.29 3.79
CA ALA A 107 22.98 6.38 4.40
C ALA A 107 24.18 6.78 3.52
N SER A 108 24.17 7.98 2.95
CA SER A 108 25.37 8.54 2.31
C SER A 108 26.36 8.90 3.42
N PRO A 109 27.57 8.29 3.48
CA PRO A 109 28.50 8.57 4.56
C PRO A 109 28.93 10.05 4.51
N THR A 110 28.72 10.78 5.60
CA THR A 110 29.14 12.18 5.76
C THR A 110 30.65 12.28 5.53
N ARG A 111 31.06 12.80 4.37
CA ARG A 111 32.47 13.14 4.11
C ARG A 111 32.81 14.41 4.89
N THR A 112 33.43 14.29 6.05
CA THR A 112 33.94 15.43 6.82
C THR A 112 34.98 16.18 5.98
N VAL A 113 34.67 17.39 5.54
CA VAL A 113 35.65 18.30 4.93
C VAL A 113 36.49 18.86 6.08
N ARG A 114 37.77 18.45 6.17
CA ARG A 114 38.74 19.16 7.00
C ARG A 114 39.30 20.32 6.17
N ALA A 115 39.05 21.55 6.62
CA ALA A 115 39.78 22.71 6.13
C ALA A 115 41.23 22.61 6.61
N SER A 116 42.18 22.82 5.68
CA SER A 116 43.62 22.94 5.92
C SER A 116 43.97 24.29 6.51
#